data_AF-A0A530BLD2-F1
#
_entry.id   AF-A0A530BLD2-F1
#
_cell.length_a   1.000
_cell.length_b   1.000
_cell.length_c   1.000
_cell.angle_alpha   90.00
_cell.angle_beta   90.00
_cell.angle_gamma   90.00
#
_symmetry.space_group_name_H-M   'P 1'
#
loop_
_entity.id
_entity.type
_entity.pdbx_description
1 polymer ?
#
loop_
_entity_poly.entity_id
_entity_poly.type
_entity_poly.pdbx_seq_one_letter_code
_entity_poly.pdbx_strand_id
1 'polypeptide(L)'
;MDRVFVEYYEEELTHIRALAAEFADMHPAIARNLSLDTVPCPDPYVERLLDGVAFLAARTRLKVDAERSRFSRAVLDVLYPDLVTPAPATAWPAIIDCTCCPGFSTA
;
A
#
# COMPACT_ATOMS: atom_id res chain seq x y z
N MET A 1 6.56 -16.54 8.95
CA MET A 1 5.81 -15.27 8.87
C MET A 1 6.81 -14.20 8.49
N ASP A 2 6.48 -13.36 7.52
CA ASP A 2 7.40 -12.36 6.97
C ASP A 2 7.69 -11.25 7.97
N ARG A 3 8.96 -10.81 8.04
CA ARG A 3 9.39 -9.74 8.96
C ARG A 3 8.65 -8.42 8.71
N VAL A 4 8.35 -8.15 7.45
CA VAL A 4 7.59 -6.97 7.02
C VAL A 4 6.21 -6.94 7.68
N PHE A 5 5.51 -8.07 7.78
CA PHE A 5 4.18 -8.12 8.39
C PHE A 5 4.21 -7.75 9.89
N VAL A 6 5.27 -8.15 10.60
CA VAL A 6 5.44 -7.83 12.03
C VAL A 6 5.61 -6.32 12.23
N GLU A 7 6.38 -5.66 11.37
CA GLU A 7 6.55 -4.20 11.40
C GLU A 7 5.21 -3.48 11.20
N TYR A 8 4.40 -3.89 10.21
CA TYR A 8 3.04 -3.35 10.02
C TYR A 8 2.12 -3.60 11.22
N TYR A 9 2.22 -4.77 11.85
CA TYR A 9 1.42 -5.10 13.02
C TYR A 9 1.74 -4.18 14.21
N GLU A 10 3.02 -3.96 14.50
CA GLU A 10 3.45 -3.09 15.60
C GLU A 10 3.06 -1.62 15.35
N GLU A 11 3.18 -1.15 14.11
CA GLU A 11 2.69 0.17 13.70
C GLU A 11 1.18 0.31 13.92
N GLU A 12 0.38 -0.64 13.43
CA GLU A 12 -1.08 -0.58 13.60
C GLU A 12 -1.50 -0.70 15.07
N LEU A 13 -0.79 -1.50 15.86
CA LEU A 13 -1.07 -1.63 17.28
C LEU A 13 -0.83 -0.31 18.04
N THR A 14 0.28 0.36 17.76
CA THR A 14 0.55 1.69 18.34
C THR A 14 -0.47 2.73 17.88
N HIS A 15 -0.88 2.68 16.61
CA HIS A 15 -1.90 3.56 16.06
C HIS A 15 -3.27 3.36 16.73
N ILE A 16 -3.74 2.12 16.86
CA ILE A 16 -5.02 1.80 17.51
C ILE A 16 -5.01 2.22 18.98
N ARG A 17 -3.89 2.06 19.69
CA ARG A 17 -3.77 2.52 21.08
C ARG A 17 -3.86 4.04 21.21
N ALA A 18 -3.26 4.78 20.28
CA ALA A 18 -3.39 6.24 20.23
C ALA A 18 -4.85 6.66 19.97
N LEU A 19 -5.51 6.03 19.00
CA LEU A 19 -6.93 6.28 18.70
C LEU A 19 -7.86 5.93 19.87
N ALA A 20 -7.56 4.84 20.60
CA ALA A 20 -8.32 4.46 21.78
C ALA A 20 -8.19 5.49 22.91
N ALA A 21 -7.00 6.08 23.09
CA ALA A 21 -6.78 7.16 24.05
C ALA A 21 -7.54 8.44 23.65
N GLU A 22 -7.47 8.85 22.37
CA GLU A 22 -8.23 9.98 21.86
C GLU A 22 -9.76 9.78 22.01
N PHE A 23 -10.23 8.55 21.77
CA PHE A 23 -11.63 8.19 21.98
C PHE A 23 -12.04 8.28 23.46
N ALA A 24 -11.15 7.87 24.36
CA ALA A 24 -11.38 7.96 25.80
C ALA A 24 -11.53 9.41 26.27
N ASP A 25 -10.68 10.31 25.76
CA ASP A 25 -10.72 11.73 26.06
C ASP A 25 -12.00 12.41 25.55
N MET A 26 -12.47 12.05 24.34
CA MET A 26 -13.68 12.62 23.76
C MET A 26 -14.97 12.08 24.39
N HIS A 27 -14.99 10.81 24.79
CA HIS A 27 -16.20 10.12 25.26
C HIS A 27 -15.98 9.38 26.59
N PRO A 28 -15.75 10.10 27.70
CA PRO A 28 -15.44 9.48 29.00
C PRO A 28 -16.59 8.69 29.62
N ALA A 29 -17.82 8.86 29.13
CA ALA A 29 -18.97 8.04 29.56
C ALA A 29 -18.95 6.64 28.93
N ILE A 30 -18.53 6.53 27.67
CA ILE A 30 -18.46 5.27 26.93
C ILE A 30 -17.14 4.55 27.23
N ALA A 31 -16.05 5.31 27.35
CA ALA A 31 -14.72 4.82 27.68
C ALA A 31 -14.70 4.09 29.04
N ARG A 32 -15.41 4.63 30.04
CA ARG A 32 -15.64 3.98 31.34
C ARG A 32 -16.28 2.59 31.22
N ASN A 33 -17.26 2.44 30.34
CA ASN A 33 -17.93 1.15 30.14
C ASN A 33 -17.00 0.14 29.44
N LEU A 34 -16.06 0.64 28.64
CA LEU A 34 -15.08 -0.17 27.91
C LEU A 34 -13.75 -0.32 28.68
N SER A 35 -13.63 0.25 29.88
CA SER A 35 -12.41 0.31 30.67
C SER A 35 -11.20 0.92 29.92
N LEU A 36 -11.43 1.92 29.06
CA LEU A 36 -10.37 2.59 28.28
C LEU A 36 -9.76 3.80 28.99
N ASP A 37 -10.14 4.08 30.24
CA ASP A 37 -9.76 5.31 30.95
C ASP A 37 -8.30 5.34 31.41
N THR A 38 -7.63 4.18 31.50
CA THR A 38 -6.22 4.10 31.91
C THR A 38 -5.44 3.24 30.92
N VAL A 39 -4.26 3.71 30.53
CA VAL A 39 -3.27 2.93 29.80
C VAL A 39 -2.21 2.44 30.80
N PRO A 40 -1.98 1.12 30.96
CA PRO A 40 -2.59 0.00 30.25
C PRO A 40 -4.04 -0.29 30.67
N CYS A 41 -4.84 -0.77 29.72
CA CYS A 41 -6.25 -1.09 29.92
C CYS A 41 -6.40 -2.12 31.06
N PRO A 42 -7.35 -1.96 31.99
CA PRO A 42 -7.53 -2.89 33.11
C PRO A 42 -7.98 -4.29 32.69
N ASP A 43 -8.61 -4.44 31.51
CA ASP A 43 -9.20 -5.69 31.06
C ASP A 43 -8.33 -6.40 29.99
N PRO A 44 -7.80 -7.61 30.28
CA PRO A 44 -7.07 -8.43 29.31
C PRO A 44 -7.86 -8.80 28.06
N TYR A 45 -9.21 -8.84 28.12
CA TYR A 45 -10.03 -9.19 26.96
C TYR A 45 -10.09 -8.05 25.94
N VAL A 46 -10.17 -6.81 26.40
CA VAL A 46 -10.17 -5.62 25.53
C VAL A 46 -8.80 -5.45 24.91
N GLU A 47 -7.72 -5.65 25.66
CA GLU A 47 -6.35 -5.59 25.10
C GLU A 47 -6.16 -6.62 23.99
N ARG A 48 -6.60 -7.87 24.20
CA ARG A 48 -6.55 -8.92 23.16
C ARG A 48 -7.46 -8.63 21.97
N LEU A 49 -8.58 -7.93 22.17
CA LEU A 49 -9.45 -7.50 21.07
C LEU A 49 -8.74 -6.44 20.21
N LEU A 50 -8.10 -5.46 20.84
CA LEU A 50 -7.33 -4.43 20.12
C LEU A 50 -6.17 -5.04 19.34
N ASP A 51 -5.44 -6.00 19.92
CA ASP A 51 -4.41 -6.77 19.22
C ASP A 51 -4.99 -7.54 18.01
N GLY A 52 -6.16 -8.15 18.17
CA GLY A 52 -6.86 -8.84 17.08
C GLY A 52 -7.29 -7.90 15.94
N VAL A 53 -7.77 -6.70 16.27
CA VAL A 53 -8.12 -5.67 15.29
C VAL A 53 -6.87 -5.14 14.60
N ALA A 54 -5.77 -4.91 15.33
CA ALA A 54 -4.48 -4.52 14.77
C ALA A 54 -3.97 -5.56 13.75
N PHE A 55 -4.11 -6.85 14.04
CA PHE A 55 -3.73 -7.93 13.12
C PHE A 55 -4.54 -7.90 11.81
N LEU A 56 -5.86 -7.69 11.89
CA LEU A 56 -6.72 -7.59 10.71
C LEU A 56 -6.44 -6.31 9.90
N ALA A 57 -6.20 -5.19 10.59
CA ALA A 57 -5.85 -3.92 9.98
C ALA A 57 -4.51 -4.02 9.23
N ALA A 58 -3.47 -4.55 9.87
CA ALA A 58 -2.15 -4.74 9.28
C ALA A 58 -2.21 -5.60 8.01
N ARG A 59 -3.01 -6.68 8.03
CA ARG A 59 -3.20 -7.54 6.85
C ARG A 59 -3.90 -6.81 5.70
N THR A 60 -4.85 -5.93 6.02
CA THR A 60 -5.58 -5.15 5.03
C THR A 60 -4.69 -4.07 4.43
N ARG A 61 -3.94 -3.33 5.28
CA ARG A 61 -2.98 -2.31 4.86
C ARG A 61 -1.90 -2.89 3.93
N LEU A 62 -1.33 -4.04 4.30
CA LEU A 62 -0.35 -4.73 3.46
C LEU A 62 -0.90 -5.09 2.07
N LYS A 63 -2.15 -5.56 1.99
CA LYS A 63 -2.79 -5.86 0.70
C LYS A 63 -3.05 -4.60 -0.12
N VAL A 64 -3.52 -3.53 0.52
CA VAL A 64 -3.78 -2.25 -0.14
C VAL A 64 -2.50 -1.66 -0.70
N ASP A 65 -1.41 -1.67 0.07
CA ASP A 65 -0.13 -1.12 -0.37
C ASP A 65 0.48 -1.91 -1.53
N ALA A 66 0.27 -3.23 -1.58
CA ALA A 66 0.66 -4.05 -2.72
C ALA A 66 -0.10 -3.67 -4.01
N GLU A 67 -1.38 -3.31 -3.91
CA GLU A 67 -2.23 -2.96 -5.07
C GLU A 67 -2.17 -1.49 -5.46
N ARG A 68 -1.72 -0.60 -4.55
CA ARG A 68 -1.72 0.86 -4.73
C ARG A 68 -0.95 1.31 -5.98
N SER A 69 0.20 0.72 -6.26
CA SER A 69 1.03 1.06 -7.43
C SER A 69 0.37 0.68 -8.76
N ARG A 70 -0.35 -0.45 -8.76
CA ARG A 70 -1.10 -0.91 -9.93
C ARG A 70 -2.31 -0.01 -10.18
N PHE A 71 -3.00 0.40 -9.11
CA PHE A 71 -4.12 1.33 -9.21
C PHE A 71 -3.69 2.68 -9.76
N SER A 72 -2.61 3.28 -9.23
CA SER A 72 -2.12 4.57 -9.74
C SER A 72 -1.70 4.50 -11.21
N ARG A 73 -1.04 3.40 -11.63
CA ARG A 73 -0.72 3.13 -13.04
C ARG A 73 -1.97 3.08 -13.92
N ALA A 74 -3.00 2.34 -13.49
CA ALA A 74 -4.24 2.19 -14.25
C ALA A 74 -5.00 3.51 -14.43
N VAL A 75 -4.99 4.38 -13.41
CA VAL A 75 -5.58 5.73 -13.51
C VAL A 75 -4.79 6.60 -14.49
N LEU A 76 -3.46 6.53 -14.44
CA LEU A 76 -2.59 7.29 -15.34
C LEU A 76 -2.75 6.84 -16.80
N ASP A 77 -2.94 5.55 -17.06
CA ASP A 77 -3.19 5.04 -18.42
C ASP A 77 -4.44 5.67 -19.07
N VAL A 78 -5.47 5.97 -18.28
CA VAL A 78 -6.71 6.59 -18.77
C VAL A 78 -6.53 8.08 -19.04
N LEU A 79 -5.79 8.79 -18.20
CA LEU A 79 -5.64 10.24 -18.29
C LEU A 79 -4.53 10.68 -19.26
N TYR A 80 -3.40 9.97 -19.26
CA TYR A 80 -2.20 10.31 -20.02
C TYR A 80 -1.47 9.04 -20.49
N PRO A 81 -1.91 8.40 -21.59
CA PRO A 81 -1.32 7.16 -22.10
C PRO A 81 0.15 7.32 -22.55
N ASP A 82 0.54 8.54 -22.92
CA ASP A 82 1.88 8.86 -23.44
C ASP A 82 2.97 8.92 -22.35
N LEU A 83 2.59 9.08 -21.07
CA LEU A 83 3.54 9.12 -19.95
C LEU A 83 3.84 7.73 -19.39
N VAL A 84 2.97 6.75 -19.68
CA VAL A 84 3.02 5.42 -19.09
C VAL A 84 3.65 4.39 -20.04
N THR A 85 3.74 4.72 -21.33
CA THR A 85 4.48 3.94 -22.30
C THR A 85 5.98 4.06 -22.03
N PRO A 86 6.71 2.95 -21.82
CA PRO A 86 8.17 3.01 -21.83
C PRO A 86 8.58 3.58 -23.19
N ALA A 87 9.41 4.62 -23.19
CA ALA A 87 9.95 5.16 -24.44
C ALA A 87 10.51 3.96 -25.24
N PRO A 88 10.04 3.72 -26.47
CA PRO A 88 10.58 2.64 -27.28
C PRO A 88 12.09 2.87 -27.35
N ALA A 89 12.89 1.80 -27.22
CA ALA A 89 14.32 1.86 -27.42
C ALA A 89 14.57 2.47 -28.80
N THR A 90 14.82 3.78 -28.82
CA THR A 90 15.06 4.55 -30.02
C THR A 90 16.51 4.29 -30.32
N ALA A 91 16.78 3.18 -31.01
CA ALA A 91 17.98 3.11 -31.83
C ALA A 91 17.84 4.28 -32.82
N TRP A 92 18.70 5.27 -32.67
CA TRP A 92 18.88 6.39 -33.57
C TRP A 92 18.60 5.95 -35.03
N PRO A 93 17.68 6.58 -35.76
CA PRO A 93 17.50 6.28 -37.17
C PRO A 93 18.57 7.05 -37.94
N ALA A 94 19.77 6.50 -38.09
CA ALA A 94 20.60 6.90 -39.24
C ALA A 94 21.07 5.73 -40.11
N ILE A 95 20.23 4.71 -40.23
CA ILE A 95 20.29 3.77 -41.36
C ILE A 95 18.88 3.54 -41.88
N ILE A 96 18.22 4.60 -42.34
CA ILE A 96 17.15 4.53 -43.34
C ILE A 96 17.54 5.49 -44.46
N ASP A 97 18.61 5.12 -45.15
CA ASP A 97 18.85 5.42 -46.57
C ASP A 97 19.84 4.37 -47.08
N CYS A 98 19.33 3.15 -47.24
CA CYS A 98 19.98 2.14 -48.08
C CYS A 98 18.95 1.59 -49.07
N THR A 99 18.38 2.48 -49.88
CA THR A 99 17.82 2.17 -51.20
C THR A 99 18.93 1.91 -52.24
N CYS A 100 20.20 1.84 -51.85
CA CYS A 100 21.33 1.39 -52.67
C CYS A 100 21.62 -0.12 -52.53
N CYS A 101 20.59 -0.97 -52.53
CA CYS A 101 20.78 -2.41 -52.72
C CYS A 101 19.84 -2.94 -53.82
N PRO A 102 20.18 -2.76 -55.11
CA PRO A 102 19.57 -3.54 -56.19
C PRO A 102 20.30 -4.89 -56.24
N GLY A 103 19.71 -5.93 -55.64
CA GLY A 103 20.39 -7.23 -55.65
C GLY A 103 19.77 -8.32 -54.80
N PHE A 104 18.45 -8.37 -54.67
CA PHE A 104 17.79 -9.61 -54.25
C PHE A 104 17.58 -10.48 -55.51
N SER A 105 18.60 -11.28 -55.85
CA SER A 105 18.45 -12.42 -56.77
C SER A 105 18.93 -13.69 -56.06
N THR A 106 17.96 -14.54 -55.73
CA THR A 106 17.96 -16.00 -55.71
C THR A 106 19.30 -16.73 -55.56
N ALA A 107 19.50 -17.39 -54.40
CA ALA A 107 20.01 -18.76 -54.27
C ALA A 107 19.84 -19.23 -52.81
#